data_AF-A0A392PYB4-F1
#
_entry.id   AF-A0A392PYB4-F1
#
_cell.length_a   1.000
_cell.length_b   1.000
_cell.length_c   1.000
_cell.angle_alpha   90.00
_cell.angle_beta   90.00
_cell.angle_gamma   90.00
#
_symmetry.space_group_name_H-M   'P 1'
#
loop_
_entity.id
_entity.type
_entity.pdbx_description
1 polymer ?
#
loop_
_entity_poly.entity_id
_entity_poly.type
_entity_poly.pdbx_seq_one_letter_code
_entity_poly.pdbx_strand_id
1 'polypeptide(L)'
;MLGDSLEGYKRRVFIGVGLHDENKAAIEWFERNYPKKGTKFQIHSLQVAPEEPDVPQTDFSAWLSKHVREDEYVVMKAEANVVEEMMRKKTICLVDELFLQCNNEWWQTGKRKKSGRAYWECLALYGRLRDEGVAVHQWWD
;
A
#
# COMPACT_ATOMS: atom_id res chain seq x y z
N MET A 1 -6.33 7.22 21.36
CA MET A 1 -5.35 6.38 20.63
C MET A 1 -5.65 4.96 21.03
N LEU A 2 -6.34 4.21 20.16
CA LEU A 2 -6.68 2.82 20.43
C LEU A 2 -5.37 2.03 20.49
N GLY A 3 -5.01 1.62 21.71
CA GLY A 3 -3.97 0.63 21.96
C GLY A 3 -4.50 -0.75 21.59
N ASP A 4 -4.93 -0.93 20.34
CA ASP A 4 -5.47 -2.18 19.89
C ASP A 4 -4.31 -3.17 19.82
N SER A 5 -4.37 -4.12 20.75
CA SER A 5 -3.47 -5.26 20.74
C SER A 5 -3.69 -5.98 19.42
N LEU A 6 -2.61 -6.18 18.66
CA LEU A 6 -2.66 -6.96 17.44
C LEU A 6 -3.22 -8.36 17.73
N GLU A 7 -3.10 -8.87 18.96
CA GLU A 7 -3.51 -10.21 19.42
C GLU A 7 -4.97 -10.58 19.12
N GLY A 8 -5.88 -9.59 19.04
CA GLY A 8 -7.31 -9.84 18.75
C GLY A 8 -7.59 -10.33 17.33
N TYR A 9 -6.70 -10.06 16.38
CA TYR A 9 -6.87 -10.45 14.98
C TYR A 9 -6.47 -11.91 14.74
N LYS A 10 -7.35 -12.66 14.06
CA LYS A 10 -7.11 -14.07 13.70
C LYS A 10 -5.94 -14.22 12.73
N ARG A 11 -5.79 -13.26 11.81
CA ARG A 11 -4.71 -13.20 10.84
C ARG A 11 -4.25 -11.76 10.68
N ARG A 12 -2.95 -11.62 10.40
CA ARG A 12 -2.27 -10.36 10.13
C ARG A 12 -1.49 -10.52 8.84
N VAL A 13 -1.62 -9.56 7.95
CA VAL A 13 -1.12 -9.69 6.58
C VAL A 13 -0.28 -8.47 6.25
N PHE A 14 0.88 -8.69 5.66
CA PHE A 14 1.65 -7.65 4.99
C PHE A 14 1.58 -7.88 3.49
N ILE A 15 1.25 -6.83 2.73
CA ILE A 15 1.11 -6.89 1.27
C ILE A 15 2.03 -5.84 0.65
N GLY A 16 3.05 -6.29 -0.07
CA GLY A 16 3.84 -5.43 -0.96
C GLY A 16 3.23 -5.42 -2.36
N VAL A 17 2.88 -4.24 -2.88
CA VAL A 17 2.40 -4.05 -4.26
C VAL A 17 3.34 -3.08 -4.99
N GLY A 18 3.92 -3.55 -6.09
CA GLY A 18 4.92 -2.79 -6.84
C GLY A 18 5.78 -3.70 -7.73
N LEU A 19 6.93 -3.19 -8.15
CA LEU A 19 7.93 -3.99 -8.87
C LEU A 19 8.60 -5.02 -7.94
N HIS A 20 9.22 -6.04 -8.51
CA HIS A 20 9.87 -7.11 -7.75
C HIS A 20 10.88 -6.58 -6.71
N ASP A 21 11.78 -5.69 -7.14
CA ASP A 21 12.83 -5.14 -6.28
C ASP A 21 12.28 -4.18 -5.22
N GLU A 22 11.22 -3.42 -5.55
CA GLU A 22 10.54 -2.55 -4.60
C GLU A 22 9.82 -3.36 -3.51
N ASN A 23 9.13 -4.43 -3.89
CA ASN A 23 8.48 -5.33 -2.94
C ASN A 23 9.51 -6.01 -2.05
N LYS A 24 10.65 -6.43 -2.60
CA LYS A 24 11.74 -7.01 -1.83
C LYS A 24 12.24 -6.02 -0.78
N ALA A 25 12.53 -4.77 -1.16
CA ALA A 25 12.95 -3.73 -0.24
C ALA A 25 11.90 -3.44 0.85
N ALA A 26 10.62 -3.37 0.47
CA ALA A 26 9.52 -3.16 1.42
C ALA A 26 9.39 -4.30 2.42
N ILE A 27 9.52 -5.56 1.98
CA ILE A 27 9.49 -6.75 2.84
C ILE A 27 10.69 -6.76 3.80
N GLU A 28 11.90 -6.48 3.32
CA GLU A 28 13.09 -6.40 4.17
C GLU A 28 12.98 -5.31 5.24
N TRP A 29 12.45 -4.15 4.86
CA TRP A 29 12.16 -3.08 5.82
C TRP A 29 11.09 -3.49 6.82
N PHE A 30 9.99 -4.11 6.37
CA PHE A 30 8.89 -4.55 7.24
C PHE A 30 9.39 -5.56 8.27
N GLU A 31 10.20 -6.52 7.84
CA GLU A 31 10.76 -7.53 8.73
C GLU A 31 11.67 -6.94 9.81
N ARG A 32 12.44 -5.89 9.48
CA ARG A 32 13.41 -5.26 10.39
C ARG A 32 12.81 -4.18 11.28
N ASN A 33 11.87 -3.39 10.77
CA ASN A 33 11.49 -2.12 11.38
C ASN A 33 10.02 -2.06 11.82
N TYR A 34 9.13 -2.86 11.21
CA TYR A 34 7.72 -2.80 11.57
C TYR A 34 7.49 -3.36 12.99
N PRO A 35 6.78 -2.62 13.87
CA PRO A 35 6.55 -3.03 15.25
C PRO A 35 5.51 -4.15 15.33
N LYS A 36 5.91 -5.39 15.02
CA LYS A 36 5.05 -6.59 15.03
C LYS A 36 4.50 -6.95 16.41
N LYS A 37 5.00 -6.35 17.50
CA LYS A 37 4.59 -6.60 18.90
C LYS A 37 4.52 -8.11 19.24
N GLY A 38 5.49 -8.91 18.79
CA GLY A 38 5.54 -10.35 19.03
C GLY A 38 4.59 -11.21 18.19
N THR A 39 3.82 -10.60 17.28
CA THR A 39 2.89 -11.33 16.40
C THR A 39 3.53 -11.72 15.07
N LYS A 40 2.97 -12.74 14.41
CA LYS A 40 3.39 -13.19 13.08
C LYS A 40 2.50 -12.58 12.00
N PHE A 41 3.10 -12.25 10.87
CA PHE A 41 2.41 -11.76 9.68
C PHE A 41 2.59 -12.74 8.52
N GLN A 42 1.54 -12.90 7.73
CA GLN A 42 1.63 -13.58 6.44
C GLN A 42 2.01 -12.54 5.37
N ILE A 43 3.04 -12.82 4.58
CA ILE A 43 3.58 -11.86 3.62
C ILE A 43 3.14 -12.25 2.21
N HIS A 44 2.58 -11.29 1.47
CA HIS A 44 2.27 -11.41 0.05
C HIS A 44 3.03 -10.35 -0.75
N SER A 45 3.59 -10.75 -1.89
CA SER A 45 4.25 -9.86 -2.84
C SER A 45 3.47 -9.92 -4.15
N LEU A 46 2.75 -8.84 -4.46
CA LEU A 46 1.95 -8.72 -5.67
C LEU A 46 2.69 -7.82 -6.66
N GLN A 47 3.01 -8.38 -7.82
CA GLN A 47 3.77 -7.66 -8.84
C GLN A 47 2.83 -6.86 -9.75
N VAL A 48 3.18 -5.60 -9.99
CA VAL A 48 2.56 -4.79 -11.03
C VAL A 48 3.21 -5.19 -12.36
N ALA A 49 2.40 -5.64 -13.32
CA ALA A 49 2.88 -5.88 -14.67
C ALA A 49 3.32 -4.55 -15.32
N PRO A 50 4.39 -4.52 -16.13
CA PRO A 50 4.68 -3.36 -16.97
C PRO A 50 3.43 -2.98 -17.78
N GLU A 51 3.21 -1.68 -18.00
CA GLU A 51 2.09 -1.19 -18.81
C GLU A 51 2.23 -1.64 -20.27
N GLU A 52 1.82 -2.87 -20.55
CA GLU A 52 1.63 -3.38 -21.91
C GLU A 52 0.15 -3.23 -22.29
N PRO A 53 -0.16 -2.66 -23.47
CA PRO A 53 -1.52 -2.29 -23.85
C PRO A 53 -2.50 -3.48 -23.93
N ASP A 54 -2.00 -4.71 -24.07
CA ASP A 54 -2.81 -5.92 -24.25
C ASP A 54 -2.75 -6.90 -23.06
N VAL A 55 -2.07 -6.55 -21.97
CA VAL A 55 -2.00 -7.40 -20.77
C VAL A 55 -3.03 -6.90 -19.75
N PRO A 56 -3.94 -7.76 -19.26
CA PRO A 56 -4.84 -7.39 -18.17
C PRO A 56 -4.01 -6.90 -16.98
N GLN A 57 -4.13 -5.61 -16.65
CA GLN A 57 -3.52 -5.08 -15.44
C GLN A 57 -4.07 -5.87 -14.26
N THR A 58 -3.17 -6.34 -13.39
CA THR A 58 -3.54 -7.10 -12.21
C THR A 58 -4.57 -6.33 -11.39
N ASP A 59 -5.79 -6.86 -11.29
CA ASP A 59 -6.86 -6.25 -10.50
C ASP A 59 -6.60 -6.52 -9.00
N PHE A 60 -5.78 -5.67 -8.39
CA PHE A 60 -5.43 -5.78 -6.96
C PHE A 60 -6.65 -5.69 -6.05
N SER A 61 -7.65 -4.90 -6.45
CA SER A 61 -8.93 -4.80 -5.73
C SER A 61 -9.68 -6.14 -5.70
N ALA A 62 -9.74 -6.84 -6.84
CA ALA A 62 -10.32 -8.18 -6.91
C ALA A 62 -9.50 -9.20 -6.12
N TRP A 63 -8.16 -9.09 -6.14
CA TRP A 63 -7.29 -9.96 -5.35
C TRP A 63 -7.53 -9.76 -3.85
N LEU A 64 -7.56 -8.52 -3.36
CA LEU A 64 -7.81 -8.19 -1.95
C LEU A 64 -9.15 -8.76 -1.49
N SER A 65 -10.22 -8.47 -2.23
CA SER A 65 -11.58 -8.93 -1.89
C SER A 65 -11.70 -10.46 -1.82
N LYS A 66 -10.84 -11.20 -2.55
CA LYS A 66 -10.83 -12.65 -2.57
C LYS A 66 -9.98 -13.28 -1.46
N HIS A 67 -8.92 -12.59 -1.01
CA HIS A 67 -7.90 -13.18 -0.12
C HIS A 67 -7.83 -12.56 1.26
N VAL A 68 -8.54 -11.46 1.50
CA VAL A 68 -8.52 -10.70 2.75
C VAL A 68 -9.95 -10.49 3.23
N ARG A 69 -10.15 -10.54 4.55
CA ARG A 69 -11.44 -10.31 5.21
C ARG A 69 -11.36 -9.07 6.09
N GLU A 70 -12.50 -8.42 6.31
CA GLU A 70 -12.62 -7.24 7.18
C GLU A 70 -12.22 -7.50 8.65
N ASP A 71 -12.20 -8.76 9.12
CA ASP A 71 -11.79 -9.13 10.48
C ASP A 71 -10.29 -9.44 10.63
N GLU A 72 -9.47 -9.04 9.66
CA GLU A 72 -8.03 -9.27 9.60
C GLU A 72 -7.26 -7.96 9.60
N TYR A 73 -6.06 -7.95 10.19
CA TYR A 73 -5.24 -6.75 10.24
C TYR A 73 -4.29 -6.69 9.04
N VAL A 74 -4.42 -5.67 8.20
CA VAL A 74 -3.77 -5.59 6.90
C VAL A 74 -2.90 -4.36 6.83
N VAL A 75 -1.60 -4.63 6.67
CA VAL A 75 -0.58 -3.62 6.39
C VAL A 75 -0.20 -3.73 4.93
N MET A 76 -0.22 -2.63 4.20
CA MET A 76 0.06 -2.63 2.77
C MET A 76 1.08 -1.57 2.40
N LYS A 77 2.00 -1.88 1.47
CA LYS A 77 2.83 -0.89 0.77
C LYS A 77 2.41 -0.86 -0.69
N ALA A 78 2.09 0.33 -1.21
CA ALA A 78 1.65 0.48 -2.60
C ALA A 78 1.90 1.87 -3.17
N GLU A 79 1.93 1.95 -4.50
CA GLU A 79 1.97 3.20 -5.24
C GLU A 79 0.59 3.87 -5.34
N ALA A 80 0.60 5.19 -5.56
CA ALA A 80 -0.60 6.00 -5.52
C ALA A 80 -1.65 5.68 -6.61
N ASN A 81 -1.23 5.21 -7.79
CA ASN A 81 -2.11 4.74 -8.86
C ASN A 81 -2.91 3.50 -8.44
N VAL A 82 -2.27 2.52 -7.80
CA VAL A 82 -2.92 1.31 -7.27
C VAL A 82 -3.93 1.70 -6.20
N VAL A 83 -3.55 2.60 -5.30
CA VAL A 83 -4.42 3.03 -4.20
C VAL A 83 -5.64 3.80 -4.69
N GLU A 84 -5.52 4.63 -5.72
CA GLU A 84 -6.67 5.31 -6.33
C GLU A 84 -7.67 4.35 -6.97
N GLU A 85 -7.16 3.29 -7.60
CA GLU A 85 -7.97 2.20 -8.15
C GLU A 85 -8.81 1.54 -7.04
N MET A 86 -8.17 1.23 -5.90
CA MET A 86 -8.83 0.64 -4.74
C MET A 86 -9.85 1.58 -4.08
N MET A 87 -9.55 2.88 -4.00
CA MET A 87 -10.51 3.89 -3.55
C MET A 87 -11.75 3.89 -4.45
N ARG A 88 -11.57 3.88 -5.78
CA ARG A 88 -12.67 3.86 -6.76
C ARG A 88 -13.51 2.60 -6.64
N LYS A 89 -12.89 1.44 -6.39
CA LYS A 89 -13.56 0.15 -6.21
C LYS A 89 -14.03 -0.13 -4.78
N LYS A 90 -13.76 0.78 -3.83
CA LYS A 90 -14.10 0.66 -2.40
C LYS A 90 -13.53 -0.60 -1.74
N THR A 91 -12.33 -1.01 -2.14
CA THR A 91 -11.60 -2.14 -1.54
C THR A 91 -10.55 -1.68 -0.54
N ILE A 92 -10.29 -0.38 -0.49
CA ILE A 92 -9.35 0.24 0.46
C ILE A 92 -9.76 0.06 1.93
N CYS A 93 -11.05 -0.16 2.20
CA CYS A 93 -11.57 -0.45 3.54
C CYS A 93 -11.05 -1.79 4.12
N LEU A 94 -10.45 -2.64 3.29
CA LEU A 94 -9.78 -3.88 3.72
C LEU A 94 -8.34 -3.64 4.21
N VAL A 95 -7.86 -2.40 4.21
CA VAL A 95 -6.50 -2.03 4.61
C VAL A 95 -6.55 -1.17 5.87
N ASP A 96 -5.98 -1.65 6.96
CA ASP A 96 -5.90 -0.89 8.21
C ASP A 96 -4.76 0.13 8.19
N GLU A 97 -3.60 -0.26 7.64
CA GLU A 97 -2.39 0.56 7.62
C GLU A 97 -1.73 0.54 6.24
N LEU A 98 -1.43 1.73 5.70
CA LEU A 98 -0.92 1.90 4.34
C LEU A 98 0.36 2.72 4.32
N PHE A 99 1.43 2.14 3.78
CA PHE A 99 2.66 2.82 3.38
C PHE A 99 2.53 3.25 1.92
N LEU A 100 2.16 4.51 1.71
CA LEU A 100 1.89 5.06 0.39
C LEU A 100 3.16 5.65 -0.22
N GLN A 101 3.59 5.07 -1.35
CA GLN A 101 4.61 5.66 -2.21
C GLN A 101 3.93 6.60 -3.21
N CYS A 102 4.20 7.91 -3.07
CA CYS A 102 3.65 8.93 -3.95
C CYS A 102 4.78 9.80 -4.49
N ASN A 103 5.30 9.40 -5.65
CA ASN A 103 6.37 10.10 -6.33
C ASN A 103 5.86 11.45 -6.84
N ASN A 104 6.40 12.54 -6.28
CA ASN A 104 6.10 13.89 -6.73
C ASN A 104 7.32 14.60 -7.30
N GLU A 105 7.08 15.66 -8.08
CA GLU A 105 8.12 16.39 -8.81
C GLU A 105 9.21 17.01 -7.92
N TRP A 106 8.92 17.31 -6.65
CA TRP A 106 9.88 17.94 -5.71
C TRP A 106 11.04 17.01 -5.36
N TRP A 107 10.81 15.70 -5.32
CA TRP A 107 11.83 14.71 -4.95
C TRP A 107 12.73 14.29 -6.11
N GLN A 108 12.46 14.78 -7.34
CA GLN A 108 13.29 14.50 -8.52
C GLN A 108 14.10 15.73 -8.95
N THR A 109 15.03 16.18 -8.10
CA THR A 109 16.13 17.04 -8.57
C THR A 109 17.04 16.25 -9.51
N GLY A 110 16.73 16.29 -10.82
CA GLY A 110 17.73 16.00 -11.86
C GLY A 110 17.32 15.10 -13.03
N LYS A 111 16.13 14.47 -13.03
CA LYS A 111 15.67 13.68 -14.20
C LYS A 111 14.22 13.98 -14.52
N ARG A 112 13.99 14.71 -15.62
CA ARG A 112 12.67 14.85 -16.25
C ARG A 112 12.18 13.47 -16.71
N LYS A 113 11.30 12.82 -15.94
CA LYS A 113 10.27 11.92 -16.49
C LYS A 113 8.97 12.71 -16.61
N LYS A 114 8.35 12.69 -17.79
CA LYS A 114 7.00 13.22 -18.04
C LYS A 114 6.03 12.44 -17.13
N SER A 115 5.18 13.10 -16.34
CA SER A 115 4.09 12.55 -15.50
C SER A 115 4.37 12.22 -14.01
N GLY A 116 5.15 13.04 -13.30
CA GLY A 116 5.11 13.02 -11.83
C GLY A 116 3.83 13.66 -11.30
N ARG A 117 3.28 13.15 -10.19
CA ARG A 117 2.13 13.76 -9.50
C ARG A 117 2.55 15.05 -8.80
N ALA A 118 1.70 16.06 -8.75
CA ALA A 118 2.00 17.26 -7.95
C ALA A 118 1.95 16.90 -6.46
N TYR A 119 2.77 17.55 -5.63
CA TYR A 119 2.82 17.31 -4.19
C TYR A 119 1.43 17.43 -3.52
N TRP A 120 0.64 18.42 -3.92
CA TRP A 120 -0.71 18.64 -3.39
C TRP A 120 -1.68 17.52 -3.73
N GLU A 121 -1.54 16.87 -4.89
CA GLU A 121 -2.37 15.72 -5.25
C GLU A 121 -2.05 14.51 -4.36
N CYS A 122 -0.78 14.31 -4.00
CA CYS A 122 -0.42 13.32 -2.98
C CYS A 122 -1.07 13.67 -1.64
N LEU A 123 -0.92 14.90 -1.15
CA LEU A 123 -1.51 15.32 0.14
C LEU A 123 -3.04 15.17 0.16
N ALA A 124 -3.73 15.50 -0.95
CA ALA A 124 -5.16 15.30 -1.07
C ALA A 124 -5.54 13.81 -0.99
N LEU A 125 -4.75 12.92 -1.59
CA LEU A 125 -4.95 11.48 -1.49
C LEU A 125 -4.73 10.99 -0.04
N TYR A 126 -3.71 11.48 0.67
CA TYR A 126 -3.50 11.18 2.10
C TYR A 126 -4.73 11.54 2.94
N GLY A 127 -5.31 12.73 2.73
CA GLY A 127 -6.51 13.17 3.44
C GLY A 127 -7.67 12.21 3.21
N ARG A 128 -7.98 11.93 1.94
CA ARG A 128 -9.08 11.02 1.56
C ARG A 128 -8.93 9.62 2.13
N LEU A 129 -7.72 9.07 2.14
CA LEU A 129 -7.46 7.72 2.69
C LEU A 129 -7.70 7.67 4.20
N ARG A 130 -7.34 8.74 4.92
CA ARG A 130 -7.59 8.84 6.35
C ARG A 130 -9.08 9.03 6.66
N ASP A 131 -9.82 9.70 5.78
CA ASP A 131 -11.27 9.82 5.89
C ASP A 131 -11.97 8.45 5.74
N GLU A 132 -11.37 7.50 5.02
CA GLU A 132 -11.80 6.09 4.94
C GLU A 132 -11.37 5.25 6.16
N GLY A 133 -10.70 5.85 7.15
CA GLY A 133 -10.25 5.17 8.38
C GLY A 133 -8.90 4.47 8.28
N VAL A 134 -8.17 4.62 7.16
CA VAL A 134 -6.84 4.00 6.99
C VAL A 134 -5.76 4.79 7.71
N ALA A 135 -4.88 4.11 8.44
CA ALA A 135 -3.65 4.69 8.98
C ALA A 135 -2.60 4.82 7.88
N VAL A 136 -2.38 6.04 7.37
CA VAL A 136 -1.49 6.26 6.21
C VAL A 136 -0.14 6.83 6.61
N HIS A 137 0.92 6.22 6.09
CA HIS A 137 2.32 6.57 6.27
C HIS A 137 2.98 6.87 4.92
N GLN A 138 3.89 7.84 4.90
CA GLN A 138 4.72 8.12 3.73
C GLN A 138 5.81 7.07 3.59
N TRP A 139 5.91 6.48 2.38
CA TRP A 139 7.01 5.64 1.99
C TRP A 139 8.08 6.46 1.28
N TRP A 140 9.33 6.31 1.73
CA TRP A 140 10.50 6.97 1.16
C TRP A 140 11.48 5.87 0.71
N ASP A 141 11.97 5.96 -0.52
CA ASP A 141 13.00 5.07 -1.06
C ASP A 141 14.40 5.42 -0.54
#